data_AF-A0A800G1C1-F1
#
_entry.id   AF-A0A800G1C1-F1
#
_cell.length_a   1.000
_cell.length_b   1.000
_cell.length_c   1.000
_cell.angle_alpha   90.00
_cell.angle_beta   90.00
_cell.angle_gamma   90.00
#
_symmetry.space_group_name_H-M   'P 1'
#
loop_
_entity.id
_entity.type
_entity.pdbx_description
1 polymer ?
#
loop_
_entity_poly.entity_id
_entity_poly.type
_entity_poly.pdbx_seq_one_letter_code
_entity_poly.pdbx_strand_id
1 'polypeptide(L)'
;MQTHSGLPAFRLSVFLLGGAILGGCAGPGAASYNLDQLLRPEGGFHYVAALQSDFEYHVGQMVGNDWLKTASSLEDPEPIESPTELTLEYLLTLADAESGPASPWIAATQVRQFARYALLCPSELARERCFIELAGHAERLGIEGPITEFPSPATPAQVGDALAELVGVHRLAKEGEAARSEPADLSSAYAKACEGCSELTLDIHGGWRLLDMVTQLQSRTPPGSAGLEELASLSISIQRRLLSLSLTLGVNDPAPHARAAAWGAGHAAYGAPFLAEALVSLVMPARSREGGVARTQRFGLHAQAGGDEALFLRTFELVRLHGLPADLPGADPQALRNSQLFVLLQVSHDFSAYGERARASAMQTLGAVTGVADLGLRKEAWEEWWATELARQSGENRKL
;
A
#
# COMPACT_ATOMS: atom_id res chain seq x y z
N MET A 1 12.24 16.98 -70.89
CA MET A 1 10.86 17.46 -70.74
C MET A 1 10.02 16.25 -70.35
N GLN A 2 9.39 16.26 -69.16
CA GLN A 2 8.33 15.34 -68.69
C GLN A 2 8.74 13.85 -68.50
N THR A 3 8.34 13.07 -67.51
CA THR A 3 7.54 13.20 -66.26
C THR A 3 7.77 11.92 -65.45
N HIS A 4 7.68 12.02 -64.12
CA HIS A 4 7.69 10.91 -63.15
C HIS A 4 6.54 9.91 -63.32
N SER A 5 6.76 8.65 -62.93
CA SER A 5 5.80 7.65 -62.41
C SER A 5 6.64 6.42 -62.00
N GLY A 6 6.56 5.75 -60.86
CA GLY A 6 5.79 5.84 -59.61
C GLY A 6 6.22 4.60 -58.81
N LEU A 7 6.75 4.78 -57.59
CA LEU A 7 7.12 3.66 -56.70
C LEU A 7 5.90 3.25 -55.85
N PRO A 8 5.72 1.95 -55.54
CA PRO A 8 4.48 1.44 -54.97
C PRO A 8 4.32 1.78 -53.49
N ALA A 9 3.13 2.28 -53.16
CA ALA A 9 2.64 2.60 -51.83
C ALA A 9 2.32 1.35 -51.00
N PHE A 10 3.35 0.57 -50.62
CA PHE A 10 3.17 -0.64 -49.81
C PHE A 10 3.97 -0.66 -48.48
N ARG A 11 4.52 0.48 -48.05
CA ARG A 11 5.30 0.55 -46.79
C ARG A 11 4.77 1.51 -45.72
N LEU A 12 3.63 2.18 -45.93
CA LEU A 12 3.12 3.14 -44.93
C LEU A 12 1.94 2.64 -44.08
N SER A 13 1.35 1.49 -44.40
CA SER A 13 0.09 1.04 -43.75
C SER A 13 0.29 0.18 -42.49
N VAL A 14 1.51 -0.30 -42.21
CA VAL A 14 1.81 -1.12 -41.01
C VAL A 14 2.23 -0.27 -39.81
N PHE A 15 2.81 0.91 -40.03
CA PHE A 15 3.21 1.80 -38.93
C PHE A 15 2.04 2.61 -38.34
N LEU A 16 0.97 2.84 -39.09
CA LEU A 16 -0.19 3.62 -38.61
C LEU A 16 -1.28 2.78 -37.91
N LEU A 17 -1.28 1.45 -38.05
CA LEU A 17 -2.10 0.55 -37.21
C LEU A 17 -1.36 0.03 -35.96
N GLY A 18 -0.02 0.07 -35.93
CA GLY A 18 0.76 -0.30 -34.75
C GLY A 18 0.82 0.79 -33.67
N GLY A 19 0.87 2.07 -34.08
CA GLY A 19 1.01 3.19 -33.13
C GLY A 19 -0.20 3.46 -32.25
N ALA A 20 -1.41 3.09 -32.68
CA ALA A 20 -2.64 3.30 -31.89
C ALA A 20 -2.94 2.15 -30.91
N ILE A 21 -2.26 1.01 -31.03
CA ILE A 21 -2.40 -0.13 -30.10
C ILE A 21 -1.29 -0.14 -29.03
N LEU A 22 -0.14 0.48 -29.31
CA LEU A 22 1.02 0.49 -28.41
C LEU A 22 1.01 1.63 -27.36
N GLY A 23 0.14 2.63 -27.49
CA GLY A 23 0.05 3.74 -26.52
C GLY A 23 -0.98 3.55 -25.40
N GLY A 24 -1.78 2.47 -25.43
CA GLY A 24 -2.93 2.29 -24.54
C GLY A 24 -2.83 1.10 -23.58
N CYS A 25 -1.77 0.31 -23.67
CA CYS A 25 -1.53 -0.84 -22.79
C CYS A 25 -0.06 -0.87 -22.40
N ALA A 26 0.41 0.15 -21.67
CA ALA A 26 1.60 -0.05 -20.85
C ALA A 26 1.27 -1.21 -19.90
N GLY A 27 1.92 -2.34 -20.10
CA GLY A 27 1.49 -3.61 -19.55
C GLY A 27 1.82 -3.63 -18.06
N PRO A 28 0.85 -3.77 -17.14
CA PRO A 28 1.15 -3.93 -15.71
C PRO A 28 2.08 -5.12 -15.44
N GLY A 29 2.13 -6.09 -16.36
CA GLY A 29 3.09 -7.19 -16.35
C GLY A 29 4.55 -6.75 -16.59
N ALA A 30 4.81 -5.91 -17.59
CA ALA A 30 6.16 -5.41 -17.89
C ALA A 30 6.65 -4.47 -16.78
N ALA A 31 5.80 -3.54 -16.33
CA ALA A 31 6.12 -2.67 -15.19
C ALA A 31 6.44 -3.47 -13.93
N SER A 32 5.62 -4.48 -13.59
CA SER A 32 5.88 -5.37 -12.48
C SER A 32 7.18 -6.17 -12.65
N TYR A 33 7.46 -6.69 -13.85
CA TYR A 33 8.71 -7.41 -14.12
C TYR A 33 9.92 -6.51 -13.93
N ASN A 34 9.89 -5.28 -14.48
CA ASN A 34 10.97 -4.31 -14.35
C ASN A 34 11.19 -3.88 -12.90
N LEU A 35 10.12 -3.70 -12.13
CA LEU A 35 10.21 -3.49 -10.67
C LEU A 35 10.90 -4.68 -9.97
N ASP A 36 10.60 -5.91 -10.37
CA ASP A 36 11.29 -7.07 -9.80
C ASP A 36 12.79 -7.10 -10.11
N GLN A 37 13.22 -6.56 -11.26
CA GLN A 37 14.64 -6.42 -11.61
C GLN A 37 15.32 -5.22 -10.92
N LEU A 38 14.58 -4.17 -10.60
CA LEU A 38 15.14 -2.93 -10.04
C LEU A 38 15.43 -3.00 -8.55
N LEU A 39 14.65 -3.76 -7.78
CA LEU A 39 14.79 -3.84 -6.33
C LEU A 39 15.43 -5.17 -5.92
N ARG A 40 16.50 -5.10 -5.13
CA ARG A 40 17.13 -6.29 -4.56
C ARG A 40 16.20 -6.99 -3.57
N PRO A 41 16.36 -8.31 -3.33
CA PRO A 41 15.58 -9.02 -2.33
C PRO A 41 15.71 -8.42 -0.93
N GLU A 42 16.91 -8.01 -0.52
CA GLU A 42 17.23 -7.43 0.80
C GLU A 42 16.95 -5.92 0.92
N GLY A 43 16.44 -5.29 -0.15
CA GLY A 43 16.31 -3.85 -0.26
C GLY A 43 17.50 -3.19 -0.97
N GLY A 44 17.29 -1.97 -1.44
CA GLY A 44 18.26 -1.26 -2.29
C GLY A 44 18.09 -1.54 -3.78
N PHE A 45 18.65 -0.66 -4.62
CA PHE A 45 18.48 -0.75 -6.07
C PHE A 45 19.56 -1.61 -6.76
N HIS A 46 19.16 -2.24 -7.86
CA HIS A 46 20.06 -2.67 -8.91
C HIS A 46 20.37 -1.47 -9.82
N TYR A 47 21.66 -1.29 -10.13
CA TYR A 47 22.14 -0.29 -11.10
C TYR A 47 22.46 -0.93 -12.46
N VAL A 48 22.22 -2.24 -12.58
CA VAL A 48 22.39 -3.01 -13.80
C VAL A 48 21.26 -4.03 -13.81
N ALA A 49 20.41 -4.03 -14.83
CA ALA A 49 19.22 -4.88 -14.89
C ALA A 49 18.82 -5.20 -16.34
N ALA A 50 18.17 -6.35 -16.54
CA ALA A 50 17.57 -6.71 -17.82
C ALA A 50 16.10 -6.25 -17.84
N LEU A 51 15.89 -4.97 -18.13
CA LEU A 51 14.55 -4.38 -18.24
C LEU A 51 13.91 -4.79 -19.56
N GLN A 52 12.58 -4.84 -19.60
CA GLN A 52 11.82 -5.21 -20.78
C GLN A 52 10.85 -4.11 -21.18
N SER A 53 10.73 -3.88 -22.48
CA SER A 53 9.60 -3.13 -23.05
C SER A 53 8.30 -3.94 -22.97
N ASP A 54 7.15 -3.28 -23.09
CA ASP A 54 5.85 -3.98 -23.11
C ASP A 54 5.77 -5.03 -24.23
N PHE A 55 6.33 -4.71 -25.40
CA PHE A 55 6.36 -5.61 -26.55
C PHE A 55 7.20 -6.85 -26.25
N GLU A 56 8.42 -6.69 -25.75
CA GLU A 56 9.28 -7.82 -25.35
C GLU A 56 8.62 -8.69 -24.30
N TYR A 57 8.01 -8.07 -23.29
CA TYR A 57 7.31 -8.81 -22.24
C TYR A 57 6.18 -9.65 -22.82
N HIS A 58 5.32 -9.06 -23.65
CA HIS A 58 4.19 -9.77 -24.26
C HIS A 58 4.61 -10.89 -25.20
N VAL A 59 5.62 -10.64 -26.04
CA VAL A 59 6.21 -11.67 -26.91
C VAL A 59 6.83 -12.79 -26.07
N GLY A 60 7.52 -12.44 -24.97
CA GLY A 60 8.03 -13.37 -23.96
C GLY A 60 6.97 -14.32 -23.42
N GLN A 61 5.82 -13.77 -23.01
CA GLN A 61 4.72 -14.57 -22.48
C GLN A 61 4.04 -15.43 -23.54
N MET A 62 3.90 -14.95 -24.79
CA MET A 62 3.18 -15.67 -25.85
C MET A 62 3.90 -16.92 -26.34
N VAL A 63 5.23 -16.88 -26.46
CA VAL A 63 5.96 -18.01 -27.09
C VAL A 63 6.44 -19.04 -26.09
N GLY A 64 6.12 -18.86 -24.81
CA GLY A 64 6.62 -19.68 -23.73
C GLY A 64 8.09 -19.41 -23.46
N ASN A 65 8.45 -19.45 -22.18
CA ASN A 65 9.79 -19.12 -21.71
C ASN A 65 10.91 -19.96 -22.36
N ASP A 66 10.64 -21.09 -23.02
CA ASP A 66 11.71 -21.94 -23.57
C ASP A 66 12.28 -21.46 -24.91
N TRP A 67 11.47 -20.88 -25.81
CA TRP A 67 12.01 -20.33 -27.06
C TRP A 67 12.73 -19.01 -26.81
N LEU A 68 12.12 -18.14 -26.00
CA LEU A 68 12.68 -16.84 -25.68
C LEU A 68 13.77 -16.89 -24.62
N LYS A 69 13.89 -17.85 -23.69
CA LYS A 69 15.12 -17.93 -22.86
C LYS A 69 16.41 -18.10 -23.69
N THR A 70 16.31 -18.60 -24.92
CA THR A 70 17.43 -18.70 -25.85
C THR A 70 17.66 -17.39 -26.64
N ALA A 71 16.68 -16.49 -26.69
CA ALA A 71 16.72 -15.21 -27.42
C ALA A 71 16.60 -13.95 -26.54
N SER A 72 16.19 -14.08 -25.28
CA SER A 72 16.03 -13.06 -24.24
C SER A 72 17.13 -13.15 -23.19
N SER A 73 17.98 -14.17 -23.28
CA SER A 73 19.34 -14.13 -22.72
C SER A 73 20.32 -13.36 -23.62
N LEU A 74 19.83 -12.69 -24.68
CA LEU A 74 20.65 -11.92 -25.63
C LEU A 74 20.73 -10.43 -25.30
N GLU A 75 19.86 -9.89 -24.45
CA GLU A 75 20.04 -8.53 -23.94
C GLU A 75 20.80 -8.61 -22.62
N ASP A 76 22.09 -8.30 -22.71
CA ASP A 76 22.96 -8.18 -21.56
C ASP A 76 22.37 -7.13 -20.60
N PRO A 77 22.36 -7.37 -19.28
CA PRO A 77 21.89 -6.41 -18.30
C PRO A 77 22.48 -5.01 -18.54
N GLU A 78 21.62 -4.00 -18.68
CA GLU A 78 22.03 -2.65 -19.03
C GLU A 78 22.26 -1.80 -17.77
N PRO A 79 23.24 -0.86 -17.79
CA PRO A 79 23.42 0.07 -16.71
C PRO A 79 22.23 1.03 -16.60
N ILE A 80 21.78 1.25 -15.36
CA ILE A 80 20.68 2.15 -15.04
C ILE A 80 21.25 3.40 -14.38
N GLU A 81 21.10 4.54 -15.07
CA GLU A 81 21.61 5.83 -14.57
C GLU A 81 20.84 6.31 -13.33
N SER A 82 19.52 6.19 -13.34
CA SER A 82 18.62 6.71 -12.31
C SER A 82 17.58 5.65 -11.88
N PRO A 83 17.93 4.69 -11.01
CA PRO A 83 17.01 3.62 -10.62
C PRO A 83 15.81 4.16 -9.82
N THR A 84 15.96 5.28 -9.13
CA THR A 84 14.87 5.94 -8.39
C THR A 84 13.80 6.48 -9.33
N GLU A 85 14.20 7.19 -10.39
CA GLU A 85 13.29 7.78 -11.37
C GLU A 85 12.54 6.70 -12.12
N LEU A 86 13.28 5.70 -12.61
CA LEU A 86 12.71 4.57 -13.32
C LEU A 86 11.78 3.72 -12.43
N THR A 87 12.11 3.57 -11.15
CA THR A 87 11.21 2.96 -10.17
C THR A 87 9.90 3.73 -10.07
N LEU A 88 9.96 5.06 -9.93
CA LEU A 88 8.74 5.86 -9.87
C LEU A 88 7.93 5.75 -11.16
N GLU A 89 8.55 5.78 -12.33
CA GLU A 89 7.87 5.59 -13.61
C GLU A 89 7.08 4.27 -13.69
N TYR A 90 7.69 3.15 -13.29
CA TYR A 90 7.00 1.86 -13.29
C TYR A 90 5.93 1.76 -12.19
N LEU A 91 6.14 2.37 -11.02
CA LEU A 91 5.11 2.43 -9.98
C LEU A 91 3.90 3.27 -10.43
N LEU A 92 4.12 4.37 -11.16
CA LEU A 92 3.06 5.18 -11.75
C LEU A 92 2.29 4.39 -12.82
N THR A 93 3.02 3.75 -13.73
CA THR A 93 2.42 2.86 -14.74
C THR A 93 1.56 1.78 -14.10
N LEU A 94 2.03 1.18 -13.00
CA LEU A 94 1.29 0.15 -12.29
C LEU A 94 0.08 0.70 -11.54
N ALA A 95 0.14 1.93 -11.03
CA ALA A 95 -0.97 2.60 -10.36
C ALA A 95 -2.10 2.97 -11.35
N ASP A 96 -1.73 3.41 -12.55
CA ASP A 96 -2.68 3.77 -13.61
C ASP A 96 -3.36 2.54 -14.23
N ALA A 97 -2.85 1.33 -13.98
CA ALA A 97 -3.44 0.10 -14.50
C ALA A 97 -4.80 -0.19 -13.85
N GLU A 98 -5.85 -0.27 -14.67
CA GLU A 98 -7.20 -0.58 -14.20
C GLU A 98 -7.30 -2.01 -13.68
N SER A 99 -7.55 -2.15 -12.38
CA SER A 99 -7.95 -3.42 -11.79
C SER A 99 -9.48 -3.54 -11.78
N GLY A 100 -10.00 -4.65 -12.28
CA GLY A 100 -11.45 -4.91 -12.33
C GLY A 100 -11.79 -6.39 -12.22
N PRO A 101 -13.08 -6.74 -12.18
CA PRO A 101 -13.53 -8.13 -12.08
C PRO A 101 -13.02 -9.04 -13.22
N ALA A 102 -12.75 -8.47 -14.39
CA ALA A 102 -12.19 -9.18 -15.54
C ALA A 102 -10.67 -9.43 -15.43
N SER A 103 -9.98 -8.68 -14.58
CA SER A 103 -8.51 -8.68 -14.43
C SER A 103 -8.09 -8.67 -12.94
N PRO A 104 -8.59 -9.60 -12.10
CA PRO A 104 -8.33 -9.59 -10.66
C PRO A 104 -6.84 -9.76 -10.33
N TRP A 105 -6.07 -10.36 -11.24
CA TRP A 105 -4.62 -10.51 -11.13
C TRP A 105 -3.87 -9.16 -11.12
N ILE A 106 -4.42 -8.10 -11.75
CA ILE A 106 -3.79 -6.76 -11.74
C ILE A 106 -3.76 -6.21 -10.32
N ALA A 107 -4.87 -6.33 -9.59
CA ALA A 107 -4.95 -5.89 -8.19
C ALA A 107 -3.96 -6.67 -7.30
N ALA A 108 -3.80 -7.98 -7.54
CA ALA A 108 -2.83 -8.78 -6.81
C ALA A 108 -1.39 -8.33 -7.10
N THR A 109 -1.06 -8.05 -8.36
CA THR A 109 0.24 -7.50 -8.78
C THR A 109 0.51 -6.12 -8.17
N GLN A 110 -0.48 -5.23 -8.18
CA GLN A 110 -0.40 -3.90 -7.57
C GLN A 110 -0.09 -4.02 -6.06
N VAL A 111 -0.91 -4.76 -5.32
CA VAL A 111 -0.70 -4.98 -3.88
C VAL A 111 0.68 -5.57 -3.62
N ARG A 112 1.10 -6.57 -4.41
CA ARG A 112 2.43 -7.19 -4.28
C ARG A 112 3.54 -6.15 -4.41
N GLN A 113 3.54 -5.37 -5.48
CA GLN A 113 4.62 -4.43 -5.76
C GLN A 113 4.60 -3.26 -4.80
N PHE A 114 3.44 -2.65 -4.55
CA PHE A 114 3.34 -1.52 -3.63
C PHE A 114 3.70 -1.92 -2.20
N ALA A 115 3.28 -3.10 -1.71
CA ALA A 115 3.66 -3.58 -0.38
C ALA A 115 5.18 -3.80 -0.28
N ARG A 116 5.77 -4.43 -1.31
CA ARG A 116 7.21 -4.69 -1.38
C ARG A 116 8.02 -3.39 -1.37
N TYR A 117 7.67 -2.46 -2.25
CA TYR A 117 8.38 -1.19 -2.37
C TYR A 117 8.14 -0.27 -1.17
N ALA A 118 6.94 -0.23 -0.61
CA ALA A 118 6.64 0.55 0.59
C ALA A 118 7.52 0.19 1.80
N LEU A 119 8.02 -1.06 1.88
CA LEU A 119 8.82 -1.50 3.03
C LEU A 119 10.31 -1.66 2.74
N LEU A 120 10.69 -1.94 1.49
CA LEU A 120 12.07 -2.32 1.14
C LEU A 120 12.78 -1.30 0.23
N CYS A 121 12.05 -0.37 -0.39
CA CYS A 121 12.64 0.58 -1.32
C CYS A 121 13.45 1.64 -0.56
N PRO A 122 14.71 1.94 -0.96
CA PRO A 122 15.50 2.97 -0.30
C PRO A 122 14.97 4.40 -0.56
N SER A 123 14.25 4.62 -1.66
CA SER A 123 13.69 5.94 -2.03
C SER A 123 12.47 6.30 -1.18
N GLU A 124 12.54 7.42 -0.46
CA GLU A 124 11.40 7.98 0.28
C GLU A 124 10.20 8.25 -0.63
N LEU A 125 10.43 8.88 -1.80
CA LEU A 125 9.36 9.20 -2.75
C LEU A 125 8.65 7.94 -3.27
N ALA A 126 9.39 6.86 -3.51
CA ALA A 126 8.80 5.60 -3.95
C ALA A 126 7.96 4.97 -2.84
N ARG A 127 8.44 4.99 -1.59
CA ARG A 127 7.68 4.49 -0.43
C ARG A 127 6.42 5.32 -0.19
N GLU A 128 6.53 6.65 -0.25
CA GLU A 128 5.40 7.58 -0.15
C GLU A 128 4.32 7.24 -1.19
N ARG A 129 4.71 7.13 -2.47
CA ARG A 129 3.77 6.76 -3.53
C ARG A 129 3.11 5.40 -3.28
N CYS A 130 3.89 4.40 -2.86
CA CYS A 130 3.34 3.09 -2.57
C CYS A 130 2.31 3.12 -1.44
N PHE A 131 2.55 3.86 -0.35
CA PHE A 131 1.56 3.98 0.73
C PHE A 131 0.27 4.66 0.25
N ILE A 132 0.36 5.66 -0.62
CA ILE A 132 -0.82 6.29 -1.24
C ILE A 132 -1.65 5.25 -1.99
N GLU A 133 -1.02 4.42 -2.82
CA GLU A 133 -1.73 3.38 -3.60
C GLU A 133 -2.29 2.25 -2.72
N LEU A 134 -1.56 1.86 -1.66
CA LEU A 134 -2.03 0.84 -0.72
C LEU A 134 -3.31 1.26 0.01
N ALA A 135 -3.56 2.57 0.18
CA ALA A 135 -4.78 3.08 0.81
C ALA A 135 -6.05 2.58 0.08
N GLY A 136 -6.11 2.77 -1.25
CA GLY A 136 -7.27 2.34 -2.05
C GLY A 136 -7.46 0.81 -2.05
N HIS A 137 -6.36 0.06 -2.01
CA HIS A 137 -6.45 -1.40 -1.89
C HIS A 137 -6.88 -1.87 -0.50
N ALA A 138 -6.47 -1.18 0.56
CA ALA A 138 -6.90 -1.49 1.92
C ALA A 138 -8.39 -1.26 2.12
N GLU A 139 -8.92 -0.15 1.58
CA GLU A 139 -10.37 0.13 1.53
C GLU A 139 -11.11 -0.97 0.75
N ARG A 140 -10.65 -1.29 -0.47
CA ARG A 140 -11.25 -2.31 -1.33
C ARG A 140 -11.34 -3.68 -0.65
N LEU A 141 -10.31 -4.07 0.10
CA LEU A 141 -10.21 -5.39 0.72
C LEU A 141 -10.79 -5.43 2.15
N GLY A 142 -11.18 -4.28 2.70
CA GLY A 142 -11.77 -4.15 4.04
C GLY A 142 -10.81 -4.59 5.13
N ILE A 143 -9.62 -3.98 5.22
CA ILE A 143 -8.64 -4.33 6.26
C ILE A 143 -9.15 -3.85 7.64
N GLU A 144 -9.48 -4.78 8.52
CA GLU A 144 -10.19 -4.47 9.78
C GLU A 144 -9.28 -4.02 10.94
N GLY A 145 -7.97 -4.26 10.84
CA GLY A 145 -7.06 -3.85 11.91
C GLY A 145 -5.58 -4.09 11.63
N PRO A 146 -4.72 -3.48 12.46
CA PRO A 146 -3.28 -3.66 12.40
C PRO A 146 -2.88 -5.04 12.92
N ILE A 147 -1.66 -5.45 12.60
CA ILE A 147 -1.06 -6.65 13.16
C ILE A 147 -0.59 -6.32 14.57
N THR A 148 -1.19 -6.94 15.58
CA THR A 148 -0.85 -6.71 16.99
C THR A 148 0.30 -7.58 17.47
N GLU A 149 0.49 -8.73 16.84
CA GLU A 149 1.56 -9.68 17.17
C GLU A 149 2.33 -10.01 15.90
N PHE A 150 3.66 -9.96 16.00
CA PHE A 150 4.58 -10.38 14.95
C PHE A 150 5.15 -11.76 15.32
N PRO A 151 4.41 -12.86 15.07
CA PRO A 151 4.98 -14.19 15.24
C PRO A 151 6.19 -14.35 14.32
N SER A 152 7.09 -15.26 14.70
CA SER A 152 8.25 -15.58 13.88
C SER A 152 7.79 -16.00 12.48
N PRO A 153 8.29 -15.35 11.42
CA PRO A 153 7.85 -15.68 10.08
C PRO A 153 8.29 -17.08 9.69
N ALA A 154 7.49 -17.70 8.81
CA ALA A 154 7.81 -18.95 8.17
C ALA A 154 9.16 -18.83 7.47
N THR A 155 10.00 -19.83 7.65
CA THR A 155 11.31 -19.90 7.00
C THR A 155 11.14 -20.02 5.48
N PRO A 156 12.16 -19.62 4.68
CA PRO A 156 12.12 -19.81 3.22
C PRO A 156 11.86 -21.25 2.80
N ALA A 157 12.30 -22.24 3.58
CA ALA A 157 12.05 -23.65 3.33
C ALA A 157 10.56 -23.99 3.48
N GLN A 158 9.92 -23.56 4.57
CA GLN A 158 8.49 -23.79 4.81
C GLN A 158 7.62 -23.14 3.72
N VAL A 159 7.96 -21.92 3.30
CA VAL A 159 7.27 -21.26 2.17
C VAL A 159 7.48 -22.04 0.88
N GLY A 160 8.71 -22.52 0.64
CA GLY A 160 9.04 -23.34 -0.53
C GLY A 160 8.31 -24.67 -0.58
N ASP A 161 8.18 -25.36 0.56
CA ASP A 161 7.49 -26.64 0.68
C ASP A 161 5.98 -26.49 0.40
N ALA A 162 5.33 -25.48 1.02
CA ALA A 162 3.93 -25.20 0.78
C ALA A 162 3.66 -24.80 -0.70
N LEU A 163 4.57 -24.03 -1.29
CA LEU A 163 4.49 -23.66 -2.69
C LEU A 163 4.66 -24.87 -3.61
N ALA A 164 5.59 -25.76 -3.30
CA ALA A 164 5.81 -26.99 -4.06
C ALA A 164 4.58 -27.90 -4.03
N GLU A 165 3.89 -28.00 -2.88
CA GLU A 165 2.61 -28.72 -2.78
C GLU A 165 1.53 -28.09 -3.67
N LEU A 166 1.34 -26.76 -3.57
CA LEU A 166 0.35 -26.05 -4.39
C LEU A 166 0.62 -26.19 -5.90
N VAL A 167 1.87 -26.04 -6.33
CA VAL A 167 2.28 -26.22 -7.73
C VAL A 167 2.10 -27.68 -8.16
N GLY A 168 2.39 -28.64 -7.28
CA GLY A 168 2.19 -30.06 -7.51
C GLY A 168 0.72 -30.39 -7.79
N VAL A 169 -0.19 -29.91 -6.95
CA VAL A 169 -1.64 -30.07 -7.14
C VAL A 169 -2.10 -29.37 -8.42
N HIS A 170 -1.60 -28.17 -8.70
CA HIS A 170 -1.95 -27.44 -9.92
C HIS A 170 -1.54 -28.19 -11.20
N ARG A 171 -0.35 -28.80 -11.20
CA ARG A 171 0.12 -29.63 -12.31
C ARG A 171 -0.75 -30.87 -12.47
N LEU A 172 -1.09 -31.55 -11.38
CA LEU A 172 -1.99 -32.71 -11.40
C LEU A 172 -3.38 -32.36 -11.92
N ALA A 173 -3.90 -31.16 -11.62
CA ALA A 173 -5.19 -30.73 -12.15
C ALA A 173 -5.13 -30.52 -13.67
N LYS A 174 -4.05 -29.91 -14.19
CA LYS A 174 -3.85 -29.75 -15.64
C LYS A 174 -3.66 -31.09 -16.36
N GLU A 175 -2.95 -32.03 -15.75
CA GLU A 175 -2.75 -33.38 -16.28
C GLU A 175 -4.01 -34.25 -16.13
N GLY A 176 -4.78 -34.05 -15.05
CA GLY A 176 -6.00 -34.80 -14.69
C GLY A 176 -7.25 -34.37 -15.48
N GLU A 177 -7.33 -33.12 -15.94
CA GLU A 177 -8.28 -32.73 -17.00
C GLU A 177 -8.07 -33.58 -18.28
N ALA A 178 -6.84 -34.09 -18.51
CA ALA A 178 -6.55 -35.04 -19.57
C ALA A 178 -6.71 -36.53 -19.14
N ALA A 179 -6.81 -36.83 -17.84
CA ALA A 179 -6.87 -38.20 -17.30
C ALA A 179 -7.74 -38.32 -16.04
N ARG A 180 -8.97 -38.87 -16.20
CA ARG A 180 -9.92 -39.56 -15.28
C ARG A 180 -9.81 -39.44 -13.74
N SER A 181 -9.21 -38.42 -13.14
CA SER A 181 -9.34 -38.17 -11.71
C SER A 181 -10.76 -37.68 -11.40
N GLU A 182 -11.35 -38.11 -10.28
CA GLU A 182 -12.65 -37.58 -9.87
C GLU A 182 -12.50 -36.10 -9.46
N PRO A 183 -13.34 -35.18 -9.99
CA PRO A 183 -13.23 -33.73 -9.73
C PRO A 183 -13.25 -33.36 -8.24
N ALA A 184 -13.92 -34.15 -7.40
CA ALA A 184 -14.04 -33.92 -5.96
C ALA A 184 -12.70 -34.08 -5.22
N ASP A 185 -11.88 -35.05 -5.61
CA ASP A 185 -10.58 -35.31 -4.99
C ASP A 185 -9.58 -34.18 -5.30
N LEU A 186 -9.63 -33.64 -6.52
CA LEU A 186 -8.78 -32.52 -6.93
C LEU A 186 -9.15 -31.20 -6.23
N SER A 187 -10.44 -30.88 -6.10
CA SER A 187 -10.87 -29.68 -5.36
C SER A 187 -10.49 -29.78 -3.88
N SER A 188 -10.65 -30.95 -3.25
CA SER A 188 -10.20 -31.16 -1.87
C SER A 188 -8.68 -31.02 -1.72
N ALA A 189 -7.89 -31.50 -2.69
CA ALA A 189 -6.44 -31.34 -2.69
C ALA A 189 -6.02 -29.87 -2.83
N TYR A 190 -6.70 -29.09 -3.69
CA TYR A 190 -6.47 -27.65 -3.82
C TYR A 190 -6.81 -26.90 -2.54
N ALA A 191 -7.98 -27.18 -1.95
CA ALA A 191 -8.39 -26.55 -0.71
C ALA A 191 -7.34 -26.76 0.39
N LYS A 192 -6.85 -28.00 0.54
CA LYS A 192 -5.81 -28.34 1.51
C LYS A 192 -4.47 -27.64 1.23
N ALA A 193 -4.02 -27.61 -0.03
CA ALA A 193 -2.77 -26.92 -0.39
C ALA A 193 -2.87 -25.41 -0.14
N CYS A 194 -4.01 -24.80 -0.49
CA CYS A 194 -4.28 -23.38 -0.23
C CYS A 194 -4.37 -23.09 1.27
N GLU A 195 -5.00 -23.96 2.06
CA GLU A 195 -5.06 -23.87 3.51
C GLU A 195 -3.64 -23.88 4.11
N GLY A 196 -2.79 -24.84 3.70
CA GLY A 196 -1.39 -24.91 4.14
C GLY A 196 -0.59 -23.64 3.83
N CYS A 197 -0.83 -23.02 2.67
CA CYS A 197 -0.24 -21.71 2.36
C CYS A 197 -0.79 -20.58 3.25
N SER A 198 -2.08 -20.60 3.57
CA SER A 198 -2.75 -19.55 4.36
C SER A 198 -2.38 -19.57 5.84
N GLU A 199 -1.99 -20.74 6.37
CA GLU A 199 -1.55 -20.92 7.76
C GLU A 199 -0.12 -20.39 8.00
N LEU A 200 0.64 -20.11 6.94
CA LEU A 200 1.99 -19.59 7.07
C LEU A 200 1.96 -18.17 7.67
N THR A 201 2.79 -17.95 8.69
CA THR A 201 3.12 -16.59 9.12
C THR A 201 4.07 -15.98 8.09
N LEU A 202 3.53 -15.22 7.15
CA LEU A 202 4.34 -14.58 6.11
C LEU A 202 4.89 -13.24 6.61
N ASP A 203 6.18 -13.01 6.36
CA ASP A 203 6.77 -11.68 6.32
C ASP A 203 6.55 -11.04 4.94
N ILE A 204 7.12 -9.85 4.71
CA ILE A 204 7.02 -9.19 3.41
C ILE A 204 7.60 -10.08 2.30
N HIS A 205 8.75 -10.73 2.53
CA HIS A 205 9.46 -11.52 1.52
C HIS A 205 8.71 -12.79 1.11
N GLY A 206 8.22 -13.56 2.08
CA GLY A 206 7.39 -14.73 1.86
C GLY A 206 6.06 -14.36 1.22
N GLY A 207 5.43 -13.29 1.70
CA GLY A 207 4.14 -12.81 1.19
C GLY A 207 4.18 -12.39 -0.27
N TRP A 208 5.17 -11.59 -0.69
CA TRP A 208 5.23 -11.13 -2.08
C TRP A 208 5.55 -12.28 -3.05
N ARG A 209 6.45 -13.21 -2.68
CA ARG A 209 6.80 -14.37 -3.53
C ARG A 209 5.62 -15.32 -3.68
N LEU A 210 4.92 -15.59 -2.58
CA LEU A 210 3.74 -16.45 -2.61
C LEU A 210 2.62 -15.81 -3.43
N LEU A 211 2.37 -14.51 -3.25
CA LEU A 211 1.36 -13.79 -4.03
C LEU A 211 1.69 -13.77 -5.52
N ASP A 212 2.96 -13.56 -5.90
CA ASP A 212 3.40 -13.63 -7.29
C ASP A 212 3.05 -14.99 -7.92
N MET A 213 3.44 -16.08 -7.25
CA MET A 213 3.17 -17.42 -7.76
C MET A 213 1.66 -17.71 -7.83
N VAL A 214 0.90 -17.41 -6.78
CA VAL A 214 -0.56 -17.60 -6.78
C VAL A 214 -1.22 -16.81 -7.91
N THR A 215 -0.77 -15.58 -8.15
CA THR A 215 -1.25 -14.74 -9.26
C THR A 215 -0.93 -15.36 -10.63
N GLN A 216 0.26 -15.93 -10.81
CA GLN A 216 0.64 -16.65 -12.03
C GLN A 216 -0.15 -17.95 -12.23
N LEU A 217 -0.44 -18.69 -11.16
CA LEU A 217 -1.29 -19.89 -11.23
C LEU A 217 -2.71 -19.49 -11.62
N GLN A 218 -3.28 -18.48 -10.97
CA GLN A 218 -4.62 -17.98 -11.24
C GLN A 218 -4.77 -17.49 -12.69
N SER A 219 -3.82 -16.71 -13.21
CA SER A 219 -3.88 -16.19 -14.58
C SER A 219 -3.77 -17.27 -15.66
N ARG A 220 -3.19 -18.42 -15.32
CA ARG A 220 -3.03 -19.59 -16.20
C ARG A 220 -4.08 -20.68 -15.97
N THR A 221 -5.08 -20.42 -15.13
CA THR A 221 -6.17 -21.34 -14.83
C THR A 221 -7.43 -20.92 -15.60
N PRO A 222 -7.99 -21.77 -16.47
CA PRO A 222 -9.22 -21.46 -17.19
C PRO A 222 -10.41 -21.22 -16.23
N PRO A 223 -11.37 -20.35 -16.61
CA PRO A 223 -12.61 -20.20 -15.86
C PRO A 223 -13.34 -21.54 -15.68
N GLY A 224 -13.75 -21.84 -14.46
CA GLY A 224 -14.47 -23.07 -14.12
C GLY A 224 -13.57 -24.30 -13.85
N SER A 225 -12.25 -24.19 -14.00
CA SER A 225 -11.33 -25.25 -13.56
C SER A 225 -11.35 -25.41 -12.04
N ALA A 226 -11.17 -26.65 -11.58
CA ALA A 226 -11.06 -26.96 -10.16
C ALA A 226 -9.87 -26.19 -9.53
N GLY A 227 -10.08 -25.62 -8.33
CA GLY A 227 -9.04 -24.88 -7.61
C GLY A 227 -9.02 -23.37 -7.87
N LEU A 228 -9.74 -22.85 -8.88
CA LEU A 228 -9.70 -21.43 -9.22
C LEU A 228 -10.27 -20.54 -8.10
N GLU A 229 -11.36 -20.97 -7.46
CA GLU A 229 -11.97 -20.24 -6.35
C GLU A 229 -11.06 -20.25 -5.12
N GLU A 230 -10.41 -21.38 -4.85
CA GLU A 230 -9.46 -21.56 -3.76
C GLU A 230 -8.22 -20.69 -3.97
N LEU A 231 -7.68 -20.63 -5.19
CA LEU A 231 -6.57 -19.74 -5.55
C LEU A 231 -6.95 -18.26 -5.43
N ALA A 232 -8.16 -17.89 -5.86
CA ALA A 232 -8.66 -16.52 -5.72
C ALA A 232 -8.81 -16.11 -4.24
N SER A 233 -9.34 -17.00 -3.41
CA SER A 233 -9.47 -16.81 -1.97
C SER A 233 -8.10 -16.66 -1.29
N LEU A 234 -7.15 -17.55 -1.63
CA LEU A 234 -5.77 -17.48 -1.15
C LEU A 234 -5.09 -16.16 -1.55
N SER A 235 -5.25 -15.74 -2.81
CA SER A 235 -4.73 -14.45 -3.31
C SER A 235 -5.24 -13.27 -2.49
N ILE A 236 -6.56 -13.22 -2.22
CA ILE A 236 -7.17 -12.18 -1.38
C ILE A 236 -6.62 -12.21 0.04
N SER A 237 -6.47 -13.41 0.62
CA SER A 237 -5.92 -13.58 1.97
C SER A 237 -4.48 -13.04 2.07
N ILE A 238 -3.62 -13.39 1.12
CA ILE A 238 -2.23 -12.92 1.08
C ILE A 238 -2.18 -11.40 0.84
N GLN A 239 -3.01 -10.86 -0.06
CA GLN A 239 -3.11 -9.41 -0.27
C GLN A 239 -3.47 -8.68 1.02
N ARG A 240 -4.47 -9.17 1.77
CA ARG A 240 -4.86 -8.60 3.06
C ARG A 240 -3.71 -8.65 4.05
N ARG A 241 -3.00 -9.79 4.15
CA ARG A 241 -1.85 -9.93 5.04
C ARG A 241 -0.73 -8.93 4.70
N LEU A 242 -0.39 -8.79 3.42
CA LEU A 242 0.61 -7.84 2.94
C LEU A 242 0.22 -6.39 3.25
N LEU A 243 -1.04 -6.01 3.00
CA LEU A 243 -1.56 -4.69 3.35
C LEU A 243 -1.47 -4.44 4.86
N SER A 244 -1.93 -5.37 5.68
CA SER A 244 -1.84 -5.23 7.14
C SER A 244 -0.39 -5.10 7.61
N LEU A 245 0.56 -5.87 7.05
CA LEU A 245 1.99 -5.74 7.34
C LEU A 245 2.52 -4.36 6.95
N SER A 246 2.27 -3.92 5.71
CA SER A 246 2.74 -2.64 5.21
C SER A 246 2.19 -1.47 6.02
N LEU A 247 0.90 -1.47 6.35
CA LEU A 247 0.30 -0.41 7.17
C LEU A 247 0.84 -0.43 8.60
N THR A 248 1.00 -1.61 9.21
CA THR A 248 1.49 -1.72 10.60
C THR A 248 2.96 -1.31 10.73
N LEU A 249 3.80 -1.65 9.75
CA LEU A 249 5.22 -1.28 9.77
C LEU A 249 5.43 0.17 9.27
N GLY A 250 4.63 0.61 8.30
CA GLY A 250 4.77 1.93 7.67
C GLY A 250 4.49 3.12 8.58
N VAL A 251 3.67 2.96 9.62
CA VAL A 251 3.44 4.04 10.60
C VAL A 251 4.71 4.48 11.34
N ASN A 252 5.75 3.64 11.31
CA ASN A 252 7.06 3.88 11.88
C ASN A 252 8.16 4.01 10.81
N ASP A 253 7.81 4.30 9.54
CA ASP A 253 8.81 4.55 8.49
C ASP A 253 9.80 5.65 8.94
N PRO A 254 11.11 5.46 8.75
CA PRO A 254 12.10 6.44 9.18
C PRO A 254 12.01 7.77 8.43
N ALA A 255 11.45 7.78 7.22
CA ALA A 255 11.37 8.98 6.39
C ALA A 255 10.01 9.70 6.60
N PRO A 256 10.01 11.00 6.95
CA PRO A 256 8.79 11.71 7.35
C PRO A 256 7.67 11.71 6.30
N HIS A 257 7.98 11.83 5.00
CA HIS A 257 6.94 11.86 3.96
C HIS A 257 6.32 10.48 3.74
N ALA A 258 7.15 9.44 3.69
CA ALA A 258 6.67 8.06 3.58
C ALA A 258 5.81 7.68 4.80
N ARG A 259 6.22 8.06 6.01
CA ARG A 259 5.44 7.85 7.24
C ARG A 259 4.12 8.62 7.23
N ALA A 260 4.12 9.87 6.76
CA ALA A 260 2.90 10.66 6.61
C ALA A 260 1.91 10.02 5.62
N ALA A 261 2.40 9.53 4.47
CA ALA A 261 1.58 8.75 3.54
C ALA A 261 1.06 7.45 4.17
N ALA A 262 1.88 6.74 4.95
CA ALA A 262 1.46 5.55 5.69
C ALA A 262 0.36 5.87 6.72
N TRP A 263 0.42 7.01 7.40
CA TRP A 263 -0.68 7.46 8.28
C TRP A 263 -1.94 7.80 7.49
N GLY A 264 -1.80 8.40 6.30
CA GLY A 264 -2.90 8.59 5.37
C GLY A 264 -3.57 7.27 4.97
N ALA A 265 -2.76 6.27 4.62
CA ALA A 265 -3.23 4.93 4.27
C ALA A 265 -3.84 4.19 5.47
N GLY A 266 -3.28 4.35 6.66
CA GLY A 266 -3.84 3.83 7.91
C GLY A 266 -5.21 4.44 8.22
N HIS A 267 -5.39 5.74 8.01
CA HIS A 267 -6.71 6.37 8.13
C HIS A 267 -7.70 5.84 7.09
N ALA A 268 -7.30 5.70 5.83
CA ALA A 268 -8.15 5.12 4.79
C ALA A 268 -8.62 3.69 5.15
N ALA A 269 -7.71 2.87 5.67
CA ALA A 269 -8.01 1.49 6.07
C ALA A 269 -8.88 1.40 7.33
N TYR A 270 -8.55 2.17 8.37
CA TYR A 270 -9.07 1.97 9.73
C TYR A 270 -10.03 3.07 10.21
N GLY A 271 -10.16 4.16 9.46
CA GLY A 271 -11.09 5.25 9.70
C GLY A 271 -10.81 6.10 10.95
N ALA A 272 -11.89 6.61 11.54
CA ALA A 272 -11.86 7.54 12.67
C ALA A 272 -11.06 7.06 13.89
N PRO A 273 -11.10 5.77 14.29
CA PRO A 273 -10.27 5.28 15.39
C PRO A 273 -8.76 5.48 15.17
N PHE A 274 -8.28 5.29 13.94
CA PHE A 274 -6.87 5.55 13.61
C PHE A 274 -6.54 7.03 13.69
N LEU A 275 -7.41 7.89 13.13
CA LEU A 275 -7.20 9.34 13.20
C LEU A 275 -7.20 9.87 14.64
N ALA A 276 -8.03 9.28 15.51
CA ALA A 276 -8.06 9.63 16.93
C ALA A 276 -6.73 9.34 17.61
N GLU A 277 -6.18 8.14 17.40
CA GLU A 277 -4.86 7.76 17.93
C GLU A 277 -3.74 8.60 17.30
N ALA A 278 -3.78 8.81 15.98
CA ALA A 278 -2.79 9.60 15.24
C ALA A 278 -2.69 11.03 15.77
N LEU A 279 -3.84 11.68 15.96
CA LEU A 279 -3.88 13.06 16.47
C LEU A 279 -3.30 13.15 17.88
N VAL A 280 -3.67 12.26 18.81
CA VAL A 280 -3.13 12.31 20.18
C VAL A 280 -1.64 11.96 20.23
N SER A 281 -1.18 11.08 19.35
CA SER A 281 0.22 10.66 19.22
C SER A 281 1.13 11.71 18.57
N LEU A 282 0.61 12.83 18.04
CA LEU A 282 1.48 13.89 17.53
C LEU A 282 2.33 14.57 18.61
N VAL A 283 1.84 14.60 19.86
CA VAL A 283 2.45 15.43 20.92
C VAL A 283 2.59 14.68 22.24
N MET A 284 1.62 13.84 22.58
CA MET A 284 1.60 13.12 23.85
C MET A 284 1.94 11.65 23.59
N PRO A 285 2.83 11.00 24.36
CA PRO A 285 2.53 9.62 24.67
C PRO A 285 1.22 9.68 25.45
N ALA A 286 0.13 9.10 24.93
CA ALA A 286 -1.09 8.97 25.71
C ALA A 286 -0.68 8.39 27.07
N ARG A 287 -0.86 9.12 28.17
CA ARG A 287 -0.53 8.64 29.52
C ARG A 287 -1.84 8.23 30.17
N SER A 288 -1.89 7.02 30.70
CA SER A 288 -3.01 6.54 31.50
C SER A 288 -3.19 7.42 32.75
N ARG A 289 -4.37 7.34 33.39
CA ARG A 289 -4.63 7.97 34.70
C ARG A 289 -3.61 7.60 35.78
N GLU A 290 -2.88 6.50 35.61
CA GLU A 290 -1.87 5.98 36.54
C GLU A 290 -0.43 6.39 36.15
N GLY A 291 -0.25 7.25 35.13
CA GLY A 291 1.06 7.76 34.72
C GLY A 291 1.89 6.81 33.84
N GLY A 292 1.42 5.58 33.60
CA GLY A 292 2.00 4.68 32.58
C GLY A 292 1.62 5.09 31.16
N VAL A 293 2.40 4.69 30.15
CA VAL A 293 2.00 4.79 28.72
C VAL A 293 0.63 4.10 28.58
N ALA A 294 -0.36 4.85 28.11
CA ALA A 294 -1.72 4.38 28.00
C ALA A 294 -1.76 3.17 27.06
N ARG A 295 -2.50 2.14 27.49
CA ARG A 295 -2.89 0.95 26.71
C ARG A 295 -3.71 1.27 25.46
N THR A 296 -3.70 2.51 24.96
CA THR A 296 -4.56 3.03 23.89
C THR A 296 -3.89 3.01 22.52
N GLN A 297 -2.67 2.49 22.39
CA GLN A 297 -1.99 2.36 21.08
C GLN A 297 -2.45 1.09 20.35
N ARG A 298 -3.70 1.07 19.88
CA ARG A 298 -4.24 -0.02 19.05
C ARG A 298 -3.43 -0.15 17.77
N PHE A 299 -3.00 0.98 17.21
CA PHE A 299 -2.28 1.07 15.94
C PHE A 299 -0.77 1.24 16.13
N GLY A 300 -0.27 1.18 17.36
CA GLY A 300 1.16 1.28 17.66
C GLY A 300 1.75 2.67 17.38
N LEU A 301 0.93 3.74 17.34
CA LEU A 301 1.40 5.08 16.99
C LEU A 301 2.13 5.71 18.17
N HIS A 302 3.41 6.01 17.98
CA HIS A 302 4.25 6.63 19.00
C HIS A 302 4.23 8.16 18.95
N ALA A 303 4.70 8.80 20.03
CA ALA A 303 4.89 10.24 20.09
C ALA A 303 5.87 10.72 19.00
N GLN A 304 5.50 11.77 18.28
CA GLN A 304 6.27 12.26 17.13
C GLN A 304 7.16 13.45 17.50
N ALA A 305 8.29 13.59 16.81
CA ALA A 305 9.16 14.74 17.02
C ALA A 305 8.58 15.96 16.29
N GLY A 306 8.72 17.16 16.87
CA GLY A 306 8.20 18.38 16.25
C GLY A 306 8.81 18.73 14.87
N GLY A 307 9.96 18.13 14.54
CA GLY A 307 10.60 18.23 13.22
C GLY A 307 9.93 17.41 12.12
N ASP A 308 9.04 16.47 12.43
CA ASP A 308 8.34 15.62 11.45
C ASP A 308 7.15 16.36 10.79
N GLU A 309 7.38 17.56 10.24
CA GLU A 309 6.34 18.49 9.78
C GLU A 309 5.32 17.85 8.82
N ALA A 310 5.76 16.98 7.91
CA ALA A 310 4.88 16.27 6.97
C ALA A 310 3.75 15.50 7.66
N LEU A 311 4.04 14.90 8.82
CA LEU A 311 3.10 14.09 9.58
C LEU A 311 2.03 14.95 10.26
N PHE A 312 2.44 16.09 10.83
CA PHE A 312 1.52 17.08 11.38
C PHE A 312 0.59 17.62 10.29
N LEU A 313 1.15 18.04 9.16
CA LEU A 313 0.38 18.57 8.04
C LEU A 313 -0.66 17.56 7.55
N ARG A 314 -0.27 16.31 7.36
CA ARG A 314 -1.17 15.25 6.91
C ARG A 314 -2.27 14.94 7.92
N THR A 315 -1.92 14.82 9.21
CA THR A 315 -2.92 14.54 10.26
C THR A 315 -3.93 15.68 10.38
N PHE A 316 -3.47 16.92 10.34
CA PHE A 316 -4.34 18.11 10.40
C PHE A 316 -5.22 18.26 9.16
N GLU A 317 -4.72 17.91 7.97
CA GLU A 317 -5.54 17.81 6.77
C GLU A 317 -6.68 16.80 6.94
N LEU A 318 -6.39 15.59 7.42
CA LEU A 318 -7.41 14.57 7.67
C LEU A 318 -8.45 15.04 8.69
N VAL A 319 -8.02 15.69 9.78
CA VAL A 319 -8.95 16.26 10.78
C VAL A 319 -9.83 17.36 10.19
N ARG A 320 -9.31 18.20 9.28
CA ARG A 320 -10.13 19.21 8.60
C ARG A 320 -11.16 18.57 7.66
N LEU A 321 -10.78 17.50 6.98
CA LEU A 321 -11.66 16.79 6.04
C LEU A 321 -12.76 15.99 6.75
N HIS A 322 -12.45 15.36 7.88
CA HIS A 322 -13.34 14.40 8.55
C HIS A 322 -13.88 14.87 9.90
N GLY A 323 -13.40 16.01 10.40
CA GLY A 323 -13.71 16.51 11.74
C GLY A 323 -12.89 15.83 12.84
N LEU A 324 -13.18 16.19 14.11
CA LEU A 324 -12.57 15.52 15.25
C LEU A 324 -13.17 14.12 15.44
N PRO A 325 -12.36 13.06 15.44
CA PRO A 325 -12.86 11.71 15.63
C PRO A 325 -13.28 11.51 17.08
N ALA A 326 -14.54 11.11 17.28
CA ALA A 326 -15.14 10.92 18.60
C ALA A 326 -15.03 9.48 19.13
N ASP A 327 -14.56 8.54 18.31
CA ASP A 327 -14.50 7.12 18.64
C ASP A 327 -13.06 6.65 18.82
N LEU A 328 -12.70 6.41 20.08
CA LEU A 328 -11.54 5.63 20.46
C LEU A 328 -11.99 4.62 21.53
N PRO A 329 -11.94 3.30 21.27
CA PRO A 329 -12.44 2.31 22.20
C PRO A 329 -11.86 2.46 23.61
N GLY A 330 -12.75 2.57 24.61
CA GLY A 330 -12.38 2.71 26.03
C GLY A 330 -12.02 4.14 26.45
N ALA A 331 -12.07 5.13 25.57
CA ALA A 331 -11.91 6.54 25.92
C ALA A 331 -13.25 7.21 26.26
N ASP A 332 -13.24 8.11 27.25
CA ASP A 332 -14.35 9.04 27.47
C ASP A 332 -14.40 10.05 26.31
N PRO A 333 -15.52 10.19 25.57
CA PRO A 333 -15.58 11.03 24.38
C PRO A 333 -15.22 12.50 24.64
N GLN A 334 -15.61 13.03 25.80
CA GLN A 334 -15.32 14.42 26.17
C GLN A 334 -13.83 14.60 26.52
N ALA A 335 -13.25 13.68 27.28
CA ALA A 335 -11.82 13.67 27.57
C ALA A 335 -10.99 13.53 26.29
N LEU A 336 -11.37 12.64 25.37
CA LEU A 336 -10.71 12.47 24.08
C LEU A 336 -10.74 13.77 23.27
N ARG A 337 -11.92 14.38 23.12
CA ARG A 337 -12.07 15.66 22.44
C ARG A 337 -11.18 16.74 23.05
N ASN A 338 -11.14 16.84 24.38
CA ASN A 338 -10.30 17.81 25.07
C ASN A 338 -8.81 17.55 24.83
N SER A 339 -8.37 16.29 24.84
CA SER A 339 -6.99 15.92 24.50
C SER A 339 -6.63 16.29 23.05
N GLN A 340 -7.53 16.03 22.10
CA GLN A 340 -7.33 16.37 20.69
C GLN A 340 -7.23 17.89 20.46
N LEU A 341 -8.13 18.67 21.07
CA LEU A 341 -8.07 20.14 21.02
C LEU A 341 -6.80 20.67 21.68
N PHE A 342 -6.38 20.09 22.80
CA PHE A 342 -5.15 20.44 23.47
C PHE A 342 -3.91 20.20 22.59
N VAL A 343 -3.86 19.08 21.86
CA VAL A 343 -2.77 18.81 20.90
C VAL A 343 -2.67 19.92 19.87
N LEU A 344 -3.80 20.30 19.24
CA LEU A 344 -3.81 21.34 18.23
C LEU A 344 -3.36 22.70 18.81
N LEU A 345 -3.81 23.05 20.02
CA LEU A 345 -3.38 24.25 20.72
C LEU A 345 -1.88 24.23 21.01
N GLN A 346 -1.36 23.12 21.54
CA GLN A 346 0.06 22.99 21.86
C GLN A 346 0.93 23.17 20.60
N VAL A 347 0.59 22.48 19.50
CA VAL A 347 1.32 22.62 18.24
C VAL A 347 1.25 24.06 17.73
N SER A 348 0.08 24.69 17.77
CA SER A 348 -0.07 26.07 17.30
C SER A 348 0.79 27.09 18.08
N HIS A 349 1.05 26.85 19.37
CA HIS A 349 1.64 27.84 20.27
C HIS A 349 3.12 27.63 20.57
N ASP A 350 3.69 26.45 20.34
CA ASP A 350 5.11 26.18 20.60
C ASP A 350 5.97 26.52 19.39
N PHE A 351 6.43 27.78 19.34
CA PHE A 351 7.34 28.30 18.33
C PHE A 351 8.73 27.64 18.34
N SER A 352 9.09 26.99 19.45
CA SER A 352 10.42 26.39 19.61
C SER A 352 10.48 24.94 19.14
N ALA A 353 9.36 24.23 19.23
CA ALA A 353 9.26 22.81 18.87
C ALA A 353 8.76 22.57 17.45
N TYR A 354 7.92 23.46 16.88
CA TYR A 354 7.22 23.20 15.62
C TYR A 354 7.46 24.27 14.55
N GLY A 355 7.60 23.82 13.29
CA GLY A 355 7.76 24.69 12.12
C GLY A 355 6.51 25.51 11.80
N GLU A 356 6.69 26.68 11.17
CA GLU A 356 5.62 27.65 10.92
C GLU A 356 4.40 27.04 10.19
N ARG A 357 4.61 26.13 9.23
CA ARG A 357 3.51 25.52 8.47
C ARG A 357 2.69 24.56 9.34
N ALA A 358 3.34 23.73 10.16
CA ALA A 358 2.63 22.88 11.12
C ALA A 358 1.75 23.70 12.07
N ARG A 359 2.28 24.81 12.61
CA ARG A 359 1.54 25.67 13.54
C ARG A 359 0.36 26.38 12.87
N ALA A 360 0.56 26.94 11.68
CA ALA A 360 -0.50 27.56 10.91
C ALA A 360 -1.60 26.54 10.54
N SER A 361 -1.21 25.34 10.14
CA SER A 361 -2.12 24.22 9.86
C SER A 361 -2.90 23.80 11.12
N ALA A 362 -2.26 23.76 12.29
CA ALA A 362 -2.93 23.48 13.55
C ALA A 362 -4.00 24.54 13.89
N MET A 363 -3.70 25.83 13.72
CA MET A 363 -4.67 26.92 13.93
C MET A 363 -5.84 26.86 12.95
N GLN A 364 -5.58 26.60 11.67
CA GLN A 364 -6.64 26.40 10.67
C GLN A 364 -7.54 25.21 11.03
N THR A 365 -6.94 24.14 11.55
CA THR A 365 -7.67 22.95 12.01
C THR A 365 -8.51 23.25 13.23
N LEU A 366 -7.98 23.98 14.22
CA LEU A 366 -8.76 24.47 15.37
C LEU A 366 -9.97 25.29 14.91
N GLY A 367 -9.77 26.24 13.98
CA GLY A 367 -10.85 27.03 13.40
C GLY A 367 -11.94 26.17 12.77
N ALA A 368 -11.55 25.18 11.97
CA ALA A 368 -12.47 24.28 11.30
C ALA A 368 -13.29 23.41 12.28
N VAL A 369 -12.64 22.81 13.29
CA VAL A 369 -13.31 21.85 14.19
C VAL A 369 -14.09 22.50 15.34
N THR A 370 -13.78 23.75 15.67
CA THR A 370 -14.50 24.50 16.71
C THR A 370 -15.61 25.39 16.14
N GLY A 371 -15.60 25.64 14.83
CA GLY A 371 -16.51 26.59 14.18
C GLY A 371 -16.13 28.05 14.43
N VAL A 372 -14.94 28.32 14.98
CA VAL A 372 -14.48 29.68 15.34
C VAL A 372 -13.31 30.10 14.45
N ALA A 373 -13.50 30.05 13.14
CA ALA A 373 -12.47 30.42 12.16
C ALA A 373 -12.02 31.90 12.29
N ASP A 374 -12.89 32.77 12.80
CA ASP A 374 -12.67 34.22 12.88
C ASP A 374 -11.68 34.66 13.96
N LEU A 375 -11.25 33.77 14.87
CA LEU A 375 -10.21 34.08 15.86
C LEU A 375 -8.85 34.37 15.20
N GLY A 376 -8.65 33.89 13.96
CA GLY A 376 -7.44 34.08 13.17
C GLY A 376 -6.25 33.31 13.74
N LEU A 377 -5.04 33.79 13.45
CA LEU A 377 -3.77 33.13 13.81
C LEU A 377 -3.13 33.67 15.11
N ARG A 378 -3.89 34.44 15.92
CA ARG A 378 -3.37 35.06 17.14
C ARG A 378 -3.45 34.10 18.31
N LYS A 379 -2.30 33.79 18.91
CA LYS A 379 -2.17 32.88 20.04
C LYS A 379 -3.06 33.28 21.22
N GLU A 380 -3.05 34.56 21.59
CA GLU A 380 -3.76 35.08 22.77
C GLU A 380 -5.27 34.85 22.67
N ALA A 381 -5.82 34.97 21.46
CA ALA A 381 -7.25 34.74 21.20
C ALA A 381 -7.64 33.27 21.40
N TRP A 382 -6.76 32.34 21.03
CA TRP A 382 -6.97 30.89 21.23
C TRP A 382 -6.83 30.47 22.71
N GLU A 383 -5.93 31.10 23.47
CA GLU A 383 -5.79 30.86 24.91
C GLU A 383 -7.02 31.33 25.69
N GLU A 384 -7.55 32.53 25.37
CA GLU A 384 -8.77 33.07 25.96
C GLU A 384 -10.00 32.19 25.64
N TRP A 385 -10.11 31.75 24.38
CA TRP A 385 -11.15 30.82 23.96
C TRP A 385 -11.07 29.49 24.73
N TRP A 386 -9.88 28.91 24.87
CA TRP A 386 -9.70 27.64 25.59
C TRP A 386 -10.07 27.74 27.06
N ALA A 387 -9.69 28.84 27.73
CA ALA A 387 -10.07 29.10 29.12
C ALA A 387 -11.60 29.19 29.29
N THR A 388 -12.27 29.86 28.34
CA THR A 388 -13.74 29.98 28.31
C THR A 388 -14.42 28.63 28.11
N GLU A 389 -13.90 27.81 27.20
CA GLU A 389 -14.44 26.49 26.89
C GLU A 389 -14.29 25.52 28.07
N LEU A 390 -13.14 25.50 28.75
CA LEU A 390 -12.95 24.70 29.97
C LEU A 390 -13.88 25.14 31.11
N ALA A 391 -14.11 26.45 31.27
CA ALA A 391 -15.03 26.98 32.26
C ALA A 391 -16.48 26.56 31.97
N ARG A 392 -16.90 26.59 30.69
CA ARG A 392 -18.24 26.14 30.24
C ARG A 392 -18.48 24.67 30.59
N GLN A 393 -17.52 23.80 30.26
CA GLN A 393 -17.61 22.37 30.54
C GLN A 393 -17.64 22.06 32.05
N SER A 394 -16.86 22.80 32.84
CA SER A 394 -16.85 22.66 34.30
C SER A 394 -18.17 23.10 34.95
N GLY A 395 -18.86 24.07 34.35
CA GLY A 395 -20.18 24.54 34.79
C GLY A 395 -21.32 23.58 34.43
N GLU A 396 -21.23 22.88 33.31
CA GLU A 396 -22.19 21.85 32.88
C GLU A 396 -22.11 20.59 33.76
N ASN A 397 -20.90 20.15 34.12
CA ASN A 397 -20.68 19.00 35.00
C ASN A 397 -21.14 19.21 36.46
N ARG A 398 -21.39 20.45 36.89
CA ARG A 398 -21.95 20.74 38.23
C ARG A 398 -23.48 20.70 38.30
N LYS A 399 -24.16 20.64 37.15
CA LYS A 399 -25.63 20.65 37.05
C LYS A 399 -26.25 19.26 36.85
N LEU A 400 -25.41 18.26 36.59
CA LEU A 400 -25.75 16.83 36.59
C LEU A 400 -25.40 16.25 37.96
#